data_AF-S4R476-F1
#
_entry.id   AF-S4R476-F1
#
_cell.length_a   1.000
_cell.length_b   1.000
_cell.length_c   1.000
_cell.angle_alpha   90.00
_cell.angle_beta   90.00
_cell.angle_gamma   90.00
#
_symmetry.space_group_name_H-M   'P 1'
#
loop_
_entity.id
_entity.type
_entity.pdbx_description
1 polymer ?
#
loop_
_entity_poly.entity_id
_entity_poly.type
_entity_poly.pdbx_seq_one_letter_code
_entity_poly.pdbx_strand_id
1 'polypeptide(L)'
;MAAAAAAGGGGGKSLQENALQRKERLKALRSKQLQAKGQEEGEPDEKRFAEEETKHKELKLRNYTPEDTELKMRQQPQAKPASVDEKVQDQLEAGKPQPIIEEVDLANLAPRKPDWDLKRDVAKKMEKLEKRTQRAIAELIRDRLRGHEEELAMGVETATGNNYDSD
;
A
#
# COMPACT_ATOMS: atom_id res chain seq x y z
N MET A 1 49.52 13.86 15.34
CA MET A 1 48.10 14.25 15.49
C MET A 1 47.29 12.98 15.30
N ALA A 2 46.87 12.31 16.38
CA ALA A 2 45.60 12.54 17.12
C ALA A 2 44.40 11.96 16.32
N ALA A 3 43.42 11.21 16.83
CA ALA A 3 43.07 10.68 18.16
C ALA A 3 41.85 9.72 17.99
N ALA A 4 41.47 9.03 19.09
CA ALA A 4 40.15 8.49 19.46
C ALA A 4 39.61 7.25 18.67
N ALA A 5 39.41 6.07 19.27
CA ALA A 5 38.50 5.65 20.36
C ALA A 5 37.03 5.49 19.93
N ALA A 6 36.54 4.24 19.90
CA ALA A 6 35.14 3.90 20.18
C ALA A 6 35.04 2.45 20.66
N ALA A 7 34.65 2.30 21.92
CA ALA A 7 34.25 1.06 22.55
C ALA A 7 32.94 0.53 21.94
N GLY A 8 32.85 -0.79 21.79
CA GLY A 8 31.61 -1.51 21.48
C GLY A 8 31.55 -2.78 22.30
N GLY A 9 31.15 -2.64 23.57
CA GLY A 9 30.94 -3.74 24.49
C GLY A 9 29.76 -4.62 24.07
N GLY A 10 29.97 -5.93 24.07
CA GLY A 10 28.92 -6.92 24.10
C GLY A 10 29.41 -8.07 24.95
N GLY A 11 28.87 -8.23 26.16
CA GLY A 11 29.13 -9.35 27.06
C GLY A 11 28.61 -10.67 26.48
N GLY A 12 29.24 -11.12 25.40
CA GLY A 12 28.95 -12.38 24.74
C GLY A 12 29.71 -13.49 25.45
N LYS A 13 28.96 -14.47 25.95
CA LYS A 13 29.50 -15.76 26.42
C LYS A 13 30.54 -16.29 25.42
N SER A 14 31.57 -16.97 25.93
CA SER A 14 32.67 -17.45 25.08
C SER A 14 32.15 -18.24 23.88
N LEU A 15 32.86 -18.21 22.75
CA LEU A 15 32.44 -18.91 21.52
C LEU A 15 32.11 -20.40 21.78
N GLN A 16 32.87 -21.02 22.69
CA GLN A 16 32.68 -22.39 23.15
C GLN A 16 31.36 -22.58 23.90
N GLU A 17 31.00 -21.64 24.77
CA GLU A 17 29.76 -21.68 25.55
C GLU A 17 28.51 -21.48 24.66
N ASN A 18 28.61 -20.62 23.65
CA ASN A 18 27.56 -20.48 22.63
C ASN A 18 27.37 -21.75 21.78
N ALA A 19 28.47 -22.44 21.44
CA ALA A 19 28.42 -23.70 20.70
C ALA A 19 27.73 -24.82 21.51
N LEU A 20 28.00 -24.89 22.83
CA LEU A 20 27.34 -25.83 23.72
C LEU A 20 25.83 -25.55 23.85
N GLN A 21 25.45 -24.28 24.04
CA GLN A 21 24.03 -23.90 24.10
C GLN A 21 23.28 -24.21 22.79
N ARG A 22 23.91 -24.01 21.63
CA ARG A 22 23.34 -24.41 20.34
C ARG A 22 23.17 -25.93 20.24
N LYS A 23 24.17 -26.71 20.68
CA LYS A 23 24.11 -28.17 20.68
C LYS A 23 23.00 -28.70 21.57
N GLU A 24 22.84 -28.16 22.76
CA GLU A 24 21.77 -28.52 23.69
C GLU A 24 20.39 -28.18 23.14
N ARG A 25 20.23 -26.97 22.58
CA ARG A 25 19.00 -26.53 21.93
C ARG A 25 18.60 -27.45 20.77
N LEU A 26 19.54 -27.83 19.92
CA LEU A 26 19.28 -28.76 18.80
C LEU A 26 18.93 -30.17 19.29
N LYS A 27 19.55 -30.65 20.38
CA LYS A 27 19.23 -31.95 20.96
C LYS A 27 17.80 -31.98 21.51
N ALA A 28 17.37 -30.92 22.18
CA ALA A 28 16.00 -30.78 22.71
C ALA A 28 14.94 -30.73 21.59
N LEU A 29 15.23 -30.04 20.48
CA LEU A 29 14.35 -30.04 19.31
C LEU A 29 14.26 -31.43 18.67
N ARG A 30 15.38 -32.16 18.59
CA ARG A 30 15.41 -33.51 18.00
C ARG A 30 14.66 -34.52 18.86
N SER A 31 14.78 -34.46 20.19
CA SER A 31 14.01 -35.33 21.09
C SER A 31 12.52 -35.01 21.03
N LYS A 32 12.14 -33.73 20.97
CA LYS A 32 10.72 -33.33 20.82
C LYS A 32 10.13 -33.79 19.49
N GLN A 33 10.90 -33.72 18.39
CA GLN A 33 10.47 -34.21 17.08
C GLN A 33 10.25 -35.73 17.05
N LEU A 34 11.10 -36.49 17.74
CA LEU A 34 10.95 -37.95 17.85
C LEU A 34 9.74 -38.33 18.70
N GLN A 35 9.47 -37.59 19.78
CA GLN A 35 8.25 -37.79 20.58
C GLN A 35 6.99 -37.41 19.79
N ALA A 36 7.04 -36.35 18.99
CA ALA A 36 5.93 -35.98 18.11
C ALA A 36 5.68 -37.03 17.02
N LYS A 37 6.75 -37.60 16.44
CA LYS A 37 6.63 -38.69 15.45
C LYS A 37 6.18 -40.03 16.06
N GLY A 38 6.57 -40.32 17.31
CA GLY A 38 6.17 -41.56 18.00
C GLY A 38 4.71 -41.60 18.45
N GLN A 39 3.97 -40.48 18.35
CA GLN A 39 2.53 -40.43 18.62
C GLN A 39 1.67 -40.55 17.35
N GLU A 40 2.26 -40.56 16.15
CA GLU A 40 1.51 -40.48 14.88
C GLU A 40 1.72 -41.64 13.91
N GLU A 41 2.42 -42.71 14.28
CA GLU A 41 2.51 -43.92 13.44
C GLU A 41 2.07 -45.18 14.20
N GLY A 42 0.82 -45.58 13.93
CA GLY A 42 0.37 -46.95 14.12
C GLY A 42 1.03 -47.87 13.09
N GLU A 43 1.46 -49.02 13.58
CA GLU A 43 2.06 -50.16 12.88
C GLU A 43 1.18 -50.63 11.68
N PRO A 44 1.75 -50.99 10.51
CA PRO A 44 0.95 -51.47 9.39
C PRO A 44 0.54 -52.93 9.59
N ASP A 45 -0.76 -53.14 9.77
CA ASP A 45 -1.42 -54.43 9.98
C ASP A 45 -1.28 -55.37 8.75
N GLU A 46 -0.85 -56.61 8.99
CA GLU A 46 -0.66 -57.63 7.97
C GLU A 46 -2.00 -58.15 7.42
N LYS A 47 -2.11 -58.19 6.09
CA LYS A 47 -3.28 -58.61 5.32
C LYS A 47 -3.77 -60.02 5.70
N ARG A 48 -4.96 -60.12 6.27
CA ARG A 48 -5.77 -61.35 6.29
C ARG A 48 -6.87 -61.25 5.24
N PHE A 49 -6.79 -62.09 4.20
CA PHE A 49 -7.86 -62.26 3.22
C PHE A 49 -8.92 -63.19 3.80
N ALA A 50 -10.11 -62.65 4.10
CA ALA A 50 -11.31 -63.42 4.40
C ALA A 50 -12.25 -63.35 3.19
N GLU A 51 -12.67 -64.52 2.69
CA GLU A 51 -13.68 -64.67 1.65
C GLU A 51 -15.05 -64.23 2.18
N GLU A 52 -15.48 -63.02 1.84
CA GLU A 52 -16.86 -62.57 1.98
C GLU A 52 -17.51 -62.52 0.59
N GLU A 53 -18.70 -63.11 0.46
CA GLU A 53 -19.54 -63.08 -0.74
C GLU A 53 -19.70 -61.64 -1.24
N THR A 54 -18.97 -61.29 -2.31
CA THR A 54 -18.96 -59.94 -2.84
C THR A 54 -20.25 -59.69 -3.59
N LYS A 55 -21.22 -59.03 -2.96
CA LYS A 55 -22.27 -58.28 -3.68
C LYS A 55 -21.57 -57.27 -4.58
N HIS A 56 -21.35 -57.63 -5.84
CA HIS A 56 -20.67 -56.78 -6.81
C HIS A 56 -21.45 -55.48 -6.97
N LYS A 57 -20.77 -54.36 -6.72
CA LYS A 57 -21.32 -53.01 -6.91
C LYS A 57 -21.80 -52.88 -8.36
N GLU A 58 -23.02 -52.40 -8.55
CA GLU A 58 -23.63 -52.25 -9.88
C GLU A 58 -22.75 -51.42 -10.83
N LEU A 59 -22.51 -51.95 -12.03
CA LEU A 59 -21.67 -51.33 -13.06
C LEU A 59 -22.33 -50.06 -13.60
N LYS A 60 -21.76 -48.89 -13.29
CA LYS A 60 -22.19 -47.58 -13.80
C LYS A 60 -21.20 -47.10 -14.85
N LEU A 61 -21.66 -47.00 -16.10
CA LEU A 61 -20.84 -46.60 -17.24
C LEU A 61 -20.91 -45.07 -17.40
N ARG A 62 -19.76 -44.41 -17.35
CA ARG A 62 -19.62 -42.94 -17.48
C ARG A 62 -19.07 -42.49 -18.84
N ASN A 63 -18.25 -43.33 -19.50
CA ASN A 63 -17.55 -43.01 -20.75
C ASN A 63 -17.73 -44.08 -21.84
N TYR A 64 -18.73 -44.96 -21.69
CA TYR A 64 -19.05 -45.99 -22.69
C TYR A 64 -20.56 -46.11 -22.85
N THR A 65 -21.04 -46.20 -24.08
CA THR A 65 -22.45 -46.43 -24.40
C THR A 65 -22.59 -47.87 -24.88
N PRO A 66 -23.15 -48.77 -24.06
CA PRO A 66 -23.35 -50.16 -24.46
C PRO A 66 -24.51 -50.29 -25.46
N GLU A 67 -24.42 -51.28 -26.36
CA GLU A 67 -25.48 -51.64 -27.30
C GLU A 67 -26.68 -52.33 -26.61
N ASP A 68 -26.42 -53.03 -25.48
CA ASP A 68 -27.46 -53.73 -24.72
C ASP A 68 -28.38 -52.80 -23.94
N THR A 69 -29.69 -53.02 -24.04
CA THR A 69 -30.74 -52.17 -23.45
C THR A 69 -30.71 -52.12 -21.93
N GLU A 70 -30.34 -53.22 -21.26
CA GLU A 70 -30.25 -53.27 -19.79
C GLU A 70 -29.07 -52.48 -19.23
N LEU A 71 -27.93 -52.49 -19.95
CA LEU A 71 -26.73 -51.76 -19.54
C LEU A 71 -26.83 -50.26 -19.86
N LYS A 72 -27.65 -49.89 -20.86
CA LYS A 72 -27.96 -48.49 -21.20
C LYS A 72 -28.73 -47.77 -20.10
N MET A 73 -29.62 -48.46 -19.39
CA MET A 73 -30.35 -47.91 -18.23
C MET A 73 -29.42 -47.63 -17.03
N ARG A 74 -28.26 -48.29 -16.97
CA ARG A 74 -27.25 -48.10 -15.93
C ARG A 74 -26.19 -47.04 -16.28
N GLN A 75 -26.34 -46.38 -17.44
CA GLN A 75 -25.45 -45.29 -17.86
C GLN A 75 -25.72 -44.04 -17.03
N GLN A 76 -24.68 -43.42 -16.48
CA GLN A 76 -24.84 -42.17 -15.75
C GLN A 76 -25.07 -41.00 -16.73
N PRO A 77 -26.02 -40.09 -16.45
CA PRO A 77 -26.21 -38.91 -17.27
C PRO A 77 -24.94 -38.04 -17.25
N GLN A 78 -24.52 -37.58 -18.42
CA GLN A 78 -23.37 -36.68 -18.54
C GLN A 78 -23.67 -35.38 -17.79
N ALA A 79 -22.79 -35.02 -16.85
CA ALA A 79 -22.90 -33.78 -16.12
C ALA A 79 -22.69 -32.61 -17.10
N LYS A 80 -23.70 -31.73 -17.22
CA LYS A 80 -23.52 -30.47 -17.93
C LYS A 80 -22.52 -29.61 -17.13
N PRO A 81 -21.51 -29.00 -17.77
CA PRO A 81 -20.62 -28.10 -17.06
C PRO A 81 -21.43 -26.96 -16.46
N ALA A 82 -21.09 -26.56 -15.23
CA ALA A 82 -21.74 -25.44 -14.55
C ALA A 82 -21.62 -24.17 -15.38
N SER A 83 -22.69 -23.36 -15.45
CA SER A 83 -22.71 -22.11 -16.22
C SER A 83 -21.60 -21.21 -15.70
N VAL A 84 -20.68 -20.84 -16.60
CA VAL A 84 -19.50 -20.03 -16.26
C VAL A 84 -19.80 -18.53 -16.30
N ASP A 85 -21.05 -18.14 -16.57
CA ASP A 85 -21.47 -16.75 -16.73
C ASP A 85 -21.19 -15.90 -15.50
N GLU A 86 -21.46 -16.44 -14.30
CA GLU A 86 -21.17 -15.77 -13.02
C GLU A 86 -19.66 -15.56 -12.81
N LYS A 87 -18.85 -16.57 -13.16
CA LYS A 87 -17.37 -16.47 -13.07
C LYS A 87 -16.80 -15.48 -14.09
N VAL A 88 -17.40 -15.39 -15.27
CA VAL A 88 -17.01 -14.45 -16.31
C VAL A 88 -17.39 -13.02 -15.90
N GLN A 89 -18.58 -12.83 -15.32
CA GLN A 89 -18.99 -11.54 -14.74
C GLN A 89 -18.07 -11.11 -13.60
N ASP A 90 -17.72 -12.02 -12.68
CA ASP A 90 -16.78 -11.73 -11.59
C ASP A 90 -15.39 -11.34 -12.12
N GLN A 91 -14.91 -12.00 -13.19
CA GLN A 91 -13.64 -11.64 -13.83
C GLN A 91 -13.70 -10.30 -14.58
N LEU A 92 -14.83 -9.98 -15.23
CA LEU A 92 -15.06 -8.68 -15.88
C LEU A 92 -15.16 -7.55 -14.85
N GLU A 93 -15.75 -7.80 -13.69
CA GLU A 93 -15.85 -6.85 -12.60
C GLU A 93 -14.51 -6.65 -11.89
N ALA A 94 -13.75 -7.73 -11.67
CA ALA A 94 -12.37 -7.67 -11.17
C ALA A 94 -11.39 -7.03 -12.17
N GLY A 95 -11.74 -7.02 -13.46
CA GLY A 95 -11.01 -6.32 -14.52
C GLY A 95 -11.32 -4.82 -14.61
N LYS A 96 -12.34 -4.32 -13.90
CA LYS A 96 -12.56 -2.86 -13.74
C LYS A 96 -11.56 -2.38 -12.69
N PRO A 97 -10.49 -1.65 -13.06
CA PRO A 97 -9.58 -1.12 -12.06
C PRO A 97 -10.37 -0.16 -11.16
N GLN A 98 -10.37 -0.43 -9.85
CA GLN A 98 -10.74 0.60 -8.90
C GLN A 98 -9.79 1.79 -9.12
N PRO A 99 -10.27 3.05 -9.01
CA PRO A 99 -9.39 4.21 -9.07
C PRO A 99 -8.48 4.17 -7.86
N ILE A 100 -7.36 3.47 -8.02
CA ILE A 100 -6.18 3.56 -7.18
C ILE A 100 -5.83 5.03 -7.23
N ILE A 101 -5.85 5.64 -6.04
CA ILE A 101 -5.48 7.02 -5.75
C ILE A 101 -4.47 7.53 -6.77
N GLU A 102 -4.88 8.59 -7.47
CA GLU A 102 -4.09 9.41 -8.39
C GLU A 102 -2.60 9.15 -8.24
N GLU A 103 -2.07 8.44 -9.23
CA GLU A 103 -0.67 8.21 -9.47
C GLU A 103 0.10 9.49 -9.10
N VAL A 104 0.85 9.44 -7.99
CA VAL A 104 1.85 10.47 -7.73
C VAL A 104 2.85 10.32 -8.87
N ASP A 105 2.72 11.19 -9.85
CA ASP A 105 3.50 11.20 -11.07
C ASP A 105 5.01 11.27 -10.75
N LEU A 106 5.70 10.13 -10.90
CA LEU A 106 7.13 10.00 -10.64
C LEU A 106 7.97 10.86 -11.61
N ALA A 107 7.41 11.37 -12.71
CA ALA A 107 8.07 12.35 -13.56
C ALA A 107 8.15 13.75 -12.90
N ASN A 108 7.26 14.06 -11.94
CA ASN A 108 7.33 15.25 -11.08
C ASN A 108 8.23 15.07 -9.83
N LEU A 109 8.73 13.84 -9.63
CA LEU A 109 9.71 13.42 -8.62
C LEU A 109 11.14 13.33 -9.17
N ALA A 110 11.37 13.82 -10.40
CA ALA A 110 12.72 14.05 -10.94
C ALA A 110 13.61 14.76 -9.88
N PRO A 111 14.96 14.63 -9.95
CA PRO A 111 15.85 15.33 -9.05
C PRO A 111 15.55 16.83 -9.10
N ARG A 112 14.79 17.32 -8.12
CA ARG A 112 14.41 18.73 -8.07
C ARG A 112 15.66 19.56 -7.87
N LYS A 113 15.67 20.79 -8.39
CA LYS A 113 16.76 21.75 -8.11
C LYS A 113 17.01 21.76 -6.61
N PRO A 114 18.27 21.69 -6.13
CA PRO A 114 18.58 21.69 -4.70
C PRO A 114 17.87 22.81 -3.91
N ASP A 115 17.63 23.95 -4.56
CA ASP A 115 16.95 25.12 -3.99
C ASP A 115 15.41 25.02 -3.93
N TRP A 116 14.80 23.95 -4.45
CA TRP A 116 13.34 23.85 -4.56
C TRP A 116 12.66 23.87 -3.20
N ASP A 117 13.29 23.20 -2.23
CA ASP A 117 12.83 23.08 -0.86
C ASP A 117 13.00 24.43 -0.14
N LEU A 118 14.15 25.07 -0.36
CA LEU A 118 14.43 26.41 0.16
C LEU A 118 13.41 27.43 -0.35
N LYS A 119 13.09 27.41 -1.65
CA LYS A 119 12.09 28.31 -2.23
C LYS A 119 10.70 28.07 -1.65
N ARG A 120 10.28 26.82 -1.46
CA ARG A 120 8.97 26.51 -0.87
C ARG A 120 8.88 27.02 0.57
N ASP A 121 9.89 26.76 1.37
CA ASP A 121 9.89 27.08 2.79
C ASP A 121 10.07 28.58 3.05
N VAL A 122 10.84 29.27 2.20
CA VAL A 122 10.99 30.73 2.21
C VAL A 122 9.75 31.42 1.66
N ALA A 123 9.10 30.90 0.61
CA ALA A 123 7.93 31.52 0.00
C ALA A 123 6.81 31.78 1.01
N LYS A 124 6.49 30.80 1.87
CA LYS A 124 5.46 30.96 2.90
C LYS A 124 5.81 32.04 3.94
N LYS A 125 7.10 32.24 4.21
CA LYS A 125 7.57 33.30 5.12
C LYS A 125 7.51 34.67 4.43
N MET A 126 7.97 34.74 3.18
CA MET A 126 7.96 35.95 2.37
C MET A 126 6.53 36.44 2.11
N GLU A 127 5.59 35.56 1.78
CA GLU A 127 4.18 35.91 1.58
C GLU A 127 3.57 36.57 2.83
N LYS A 128 3.88 36.04 4.02
CA LYS A 128 3.41 36.62 5.29
C LYS A 128 4.04 37.98 5.58
N LEU A 129 5.30 38.18 5.22
CA LEU A 129 5.98 39.46 5.37
C LEU A 129 5.44 40.46 4.35
N GLU A 130 5.33 40.07 3.09
CA GLU A 130 4.82 40.87 1.99
C GLU A 130 3.41 41.40 2.28
N LYS A 131 2.49 40.57 2.79
CA LYS A 131 1.16 41.02 3.22
C LYS A 131 1.21 42.08 4.31
N ARG A 132 2.16 41.99 5.25
CA ARG A 132 2.34 43.00 6.30
C ARG A 132 2.99 44.26 5.75
N THR A 133 3.97 44.12 4.87
CA THR A 133 4.64 45.25 4.21
C THR A 133 3.65 46.02 3.33
N GLN A 134 2.82 45.33 2.55
CA GLN A 134 1.75 45.96 1.75
C GLN A 134 0.74 46.68 2.65
N ARG A 135 0.35 46.09 3.79
CA ARG A 135 -0.51 46.77 4.77
C ARG A 135 0.14 48.03 5.36
N ALA A 136 1.39 47.93 5.78
CA ALA A 136 2.15 49.07 6.32
C ALA A 136 2.35 50.16 5.25
N ILE A 137 2.61 49.79 4.00
CA ILE A 137 2.68 50.73 2.87
C ILE A 137 1.32 51.40 2.67
N ALA A 138 0.22 50.64 2.66
CA ALA A 138 -1.11 51.20 2.50
C ALA A 138 -1.51 52.14 3.65
N GLU A 139 -1.14 51.82 4.89
CA GLU A 139 -1.32 52.70 6.05
C GLU A 139 -0.47 53.98 5.92
N LEU A 140 0.80 53.86 5.57
CA LEU A 140 1.70 54.99 5.39
C LEU A 140 1.24 55.91 4.24
N ILE A 141 0.68 55.35 3.17
CA ILE A 141 0.02 56.12 2.11
C ILE A 141 -1.22 56.83 2.64
N ARG A 142 -2.09 56.17 3.43
CA ARG A 142 -3.27 56.83 4.02
C ARG A 142 -2.89 57.97 4.95
N ASP A 143 -1.89 57.80 5.79
CA ASP A 143 -1.46 58.83 6.74
C ASP A 143 -0.84 60.02 5.99
N ARG A 144 -0.04 59.76 4.94
CA ARG A 144 0.45 60.81 4.05
C ARG A 144 -0.69 61.53 3.34
N LEU A 145 -1.67 60.80 2.83
CA LEU A 145 -2.80 61.39 2.12
C LEU A 145 -3.65 62.27 3.05
N ARG A 146 -3.88 61.84 4.29
CA ARG A 146 -4.60 62.61 5.32
C ARG A 146 -3.83 63.86 5.73
N GLY A 147 -2.52 63.77 5.92
CA GLY A 147 -1.67 64.92 6.26
C GLY A 147 -1.51 65.92 5.11
N HIS A 148 -1.70 65.47 3.88
CA HIS A 148 -1.62 66.27 2.65
C HIS A 148 -3.02 66.59 2.09
N GLU A 149 -4.09 66.27 2.82
CA GLU A 149 -5.49 66.36 2.36
C GLU A 149 -5.91 67.81 2.16
N GLU A 150 -5.48 68.73 3.02
CA GLU A 150 -5.72 70.17 2.86
C GLU A 150 -4.96 70.75 1.66
N GLU A 151 -3.69 70.37 1.47
CA GLU A 151 -2.87 70.83 0.33
C GLU A 151 -3.32 70.21 -1.00
N LEU A 152 -3.77 68.95 -0.99
CA LEU A 152 -4.38 68.28 -2.16
C LEU A 152 -5.78 68.83 -2.45
N ALA A 153 -6.60 69.12 -1.45
CA ALA A 153 -7.91 69.74 -1.64
C ALA A 153 -7.78 71.13 -2.25
N MET A 154 -6.87 71.97 -1.73
CA MET A 154 -6.57 73.29 -2.32
C MET A 154 -5.95 73.17 -3.72
N GLY A 155 -5.09 72.18 -3.97
CA GLY A 155 -4.51 71.91 -5.29
C GLY A 155 -5.53 71.43 -6.33
N VAL A 156 -6.51 70.61 -5.92
CA VAL A 156 -7.58 70.11 -6.79
C VAL A 156 -8.63 71.21 -7.06
N GLU A 157 -8.97 72.03 -6.07
CA GLU A 157 -9.88 73.18 -6.25
C GLU A 157 -9.31 74.23 -7.20
N THR A 158 -8.00 74.52 -7.13
CA THR A 158 -7.31 75.42 -8.07
C THR A 158 -7.16 74.81 -9.47
N ALA A 159 -6.91 73.50 -9.59
CA ALA A 159 -6.83 72.80 -10.88
C ALA A 159 -8.19 72.64 -11.57
N THR A 160 -9.27 72.51 -10.80
CA THR A 160 -10.64 72.42 -11.32
C THR A 160 -11.20 73.80 -11.63
N GLY A 161 -10.95 74.82 -10.81
CA GLY A 161 -11.39 76.20 -11.04
C GLY A 161 -10.79 76.86 -12.30
N ASN A 162 -9.53 76.57 -12.63
CA ASN A 162 -8.88 77.09 -13.85
C ASN A 162 -9.42 76.51 -15.17
N ASN A 163 -10.23 75.45 -15.14
CA ASN A 163 -10.80 74.83 -16.34
C ASN A 163 -12.20 75.37 -16.72
N TYR A 164 -12.78 76.26 -15.92
CA TYR A 164 -14.12 76.81 -16.16
C TYR A 164 -14.14 78.30 -16.55
N ASP A 165 -12.99 78.96 -16.70
CA ASP A 165 -12.88 80.41 -17.00
C ASP A 165 -12.19 80.69 -18.36
N SER A 166 -12.60 79.98 -19.42
CA SER A 166 -12.19 80.33 -20.79
C SER A 166 -13.29 79.95 -21.80
N ASP A 167 -14.28 80.83 -21.96
CA ASP A 167 -15.15 80.93 -23.14
C ASP A 167 -15.38 82.41 -23.48
#